data_AF-A0A1F7TBW4-F1
#
_entry.id   AF-A0A1F7TBW4-F1
#
_cell.length_a   1.000
_cell.length_b   1.000
_cell.length_c   1.000
_cell.angle_alpha   90.00
_cell.angle_beta   90.00
_cell.angle_gamma   90.00
#
_symmetry.space_group_name_H-M   'P 1'
#
loop_
_entity.id
_entity.type
_entity.pdbx_description
1 polymer ?
#
loop_
_entity_poly.entity_id
_entity_poly.type
_entity_poly.pdbx_seq_one_letter_code
_entity_poly.pdbx_strand_id
1 'polypeptide(L)'
;MVIDPVKALAHKPELLRSLLSLSAVADGPGEVDAGFKEVLNIRASVLNGCHFCTQMHSNMARLHKVAAAKLEGAKEGSASAAFDEKEKAALRLCEESTEGVKVSDATFEGLRAHYSEAAIVELLGVVGVINMWNRLVVALGF
;
A
#
# COMPACT_ATOMS: atom_id res chain seq x y z
N MET A 1 16.35 12.84 18.87
CA MET A 1 16.49 11.38 18.75
C MET A 1 15.55 10.96 17.63
N VAL A 2 16.04 10.83 16.39
CA VAL A 2 15.20 10.43 15.25
C VAL A 2 15.10 8.92 15.32
N ILE A 3 14.03 8.41 15.92
CA ILE A 3 14.02 7.00 16.34
C ILE A 3 13.99 6.01 15.19
N ASP A 4 13.64 6.28 13.92
CA ASP A 4 13.56 5.26 12.84
C ASP A 4 12.68 4.03 13.24
N PRO A 5 11.49 3.85 12.64
CA PRO A 5 10.58 2.78 13.05
C PRO A 5 11.21 1.38 12.98
N VAL A 6 12.20 1.17 12.09
CA VAL A 6 12.92 -0.11 12.01
C VAL A 6 13.77 -0.34 13.27
N LYS A 7 14.46 0.70 13.77
CA LYS A 7 15.26 0.59 15.01
C LYS A 7 14.37 0.37 16.22
N ALA A 8 13.21 1.02 16.28
CA ALA A 8 12.22 0.78 17.34
C ALA A 8 11.75 -0.68 17.34
N LEU A 9 11.38 -1.22 16.18
CA LEU A 9 10.95 -2.61 16.05
C LEU A 9 12.08 -3.62 16.28
N ALA A 10 13.34 -3.23 16.06
CA ALA A 10 14.50 -4.09 16.29
C ALA A 10 14.69 -4.50 17.77
N HIS A 11 14.03 -3.83 18.72
CA HIS A 11 13.93 -4.31 20.11
C HIS A 11 13.18 -5.65 20.25
N LYS A 12 12.42 -6.06 19.22
CA LYS A 12 11.79 -7.38 19.06
C LYS A 12 12.13 -7.96 17.69
N PRO A 13 13.32 -8.57 17.53
CA PRO A 13 13.85 -8.93 16.23
C PRO A 13 13.06 -10.04 15.52
N GLU A 14 12.38 -10.93 16.23
CA GLU A 14 11.49 -11.92 15.62
C GLU A 14 10.31 -11.23 14.94
N LEU A 15 9.68 -10.27 15.63
CA LEU A 15 8.57 -9.50 15.09
C LEU A 15 9.01 -8.69 13.86
N LEU A 16 10.12 -7.95 13.96
CA LEU A 16 10.64 -7.18 12.83
C LEU A 16 10.93 -8.08 11.62
N ARG A 17 11.58 -9.24 11.82
CA ARG A 17 11.86 -10.17 10.73
C ARG A 17 10.58 -10.66 10.06
N SER A 18 9.56 -11.03 10.83
CA SER A 18 8.28 -11.46 10.28
C SER A 18 7.57 -10.35 9.49
N LEU A 19 7.60 -9.11 9.98
CA LEU A 19 7.05 -7.95 9.26
C LEU A 19 7.76 -7.73 7.92
N LEU A 20 9.10 -7.76 7.94
CA LEU A 20 9.90 -7.61 6.72
C LEU A 20 9.67 -8.75 5.73
N SER A 21 9.51 -9.99 6.20
CA SER A 21 9.18 -11.13 5.34
C SER A 21 7.81 -10.98 4.69
N LEU A 22 6.80 -10.48 5.43
CA LEU A 22 5.48 -10.19 4.86
C LEU A 22 5.55 -9.09 3.79
N SER A 23 6.27 -8.00 4.07
CA SER A 23 6.50 -6.94 3.07
C SER A 23 7.20 -7.46 1.82
N ALA A 24 8.25 -8.28 1.97
CA ALA A 24 8.96 -8.85 0.83
C ALA A 24 8.08 -9.73 -0.07
N VAL A 25 7.10 -10.44 0.51
CA VAL A 25 6.13 -11.24 -0.26
C VAL A 25 5.06 -10.35 -0.89
N ALA A 26 4.51 -9.39 -0.15
CA ALA A 26 3.44 -8.53 -0.62
C ALA A 26 3.92 -7.60 -1.76
N ASP A 27 5.02 -6.89 -1.55
CA ASP A 27 5.60 -5.91 -2.48
C ASP A 27 6.51 -6.57 -3.54
N GLY A 28 6.78 -7.86 -3.39
CA GLY A 28 7.61 -8.64 -4.31
C GLY A 28 6.97 -8.88 -5.68
N PRO A 29 7.70 -9.55 -6.59
CA PRO A 29 7.19 -9.92 -7.91
C PRO A 29 5.90 -10.75 -7.83
N GLY A 30 4.96 -10.51 -8.75
CA GLY A 30 3.68 -11.20 -8.82
C GLY A 30 2.89 -10.79 -10.07
N GLU A 31 1.59 -11.06 -10.07
CA GLU A 31 0.69 -10.64 -11.17
C GLU A 31 0.45 -9.12 -11.18
N VAL A 32 0.58 -8.46 -10.03
CA VAL A 32 0.47 -7.01 -9.92
C VAL A 32 1.85 -6.36 -10.05
N ASP A 33 1.96 -5.33 -10.90
CA ASP A 33 3.20 -4.58 -11.09
C ASP A 33 3.72 -3.99 -9.77
N ALA A 34 5.00 -4.19 -9.49
CA ALA A 34 5.62 -3.72 -8.24
C ALA A 34 5.54 -2.19 -8.07
N GLY A 35 5.68 -1.43 -9.17
CA GLY A 35 5.48 0.02 -9.12
C GLY A 35 4.06 0.41 -8.74
N PHE A 36 3.06 -0.32 -9.23
CA PHE A 36 1.67 -0.11 -8.83
C PHE A 36 1.39 -0.53 -7.39
N LYS A 37 2.05 -1.56 -6.86
CA LYS A 37 1.98 -1.91 -5.42
C LYS A 37 2.43 -0.74 -4.55
N GLU A 38 3.50 -0.05 -4.94
CA GLU A 38 3.96 1.16 -4.25
C GLU A 38 2.94 2.30 -4.26
N VAL A 39 2.15 2.45 -5.34
CA VAL A 39 1.04 3.42 -5.40
C VAL A 39 -0.02 3.12 -4.33
N LEU A 40 -0.38 1.84 -4.15
CA LEU A 40 -1.32 1.42 -3.11
C LEU A 40 -0.77 1.68 -1.71
N ASN A 41 0.53 1.40 -1.50
CA ASN A 41 1.22 1.69 -0.25
C ASN A 41 1.19 3.18 0.08
N ILE A 42 1.43 4.05 -0.90
CA ILE A 42 1.32 5.50 -0.76
C ILE A 42 -0.11 5.90 -0.40
N ARG A 43 -1.12 5.40 -1.12
CA ARG A 43 -2.52 5.79 -0.87
C ARG A 43 -2.99 5.42 0.53
N ALA A 44 -2.76 4.18 0.97
CA ALA A 44 -3.10 3.75 2.33
C ALA A 44 -2.36 4.59 3.39
N SER A 45 -1.08 4.89 3.15
CA SER A 45 -0.27 5.70 4.06
C SER A 45 -0.74 7.14 4.15
N VAL A 46 -1.21 7.72 3.05
CA VAL A 46 -1.82 9.07 3.03
C VAL A 46 -3.11 9.08 3.83
N LEU A 47 -4.00 8.08 3.64
CA LEU A 47 -5.25 7.96 4.40
C LEU A 47 -5.01 7.79 5.91
N ASN A 48 -4.01 7.00 6.29
CA ASN A 48 -3.65 6.77 7.69
C ASN A 48 -2.78 7.89 8.30
N GLY A 49 -2.37 8.89 7.52
CA GLY A 49 -1.48 9.96 7.99
C GLY A 49 -0.04 9.50 8.31
N CYS A 50 0.41 8.34 7.80
CA CYS A 50 1.80 7.89 8.01
C CYS A 50 2.75 8.63 7.04
N HIS A 51 3.32 9.75 7.50
CA HIS A 51 4.26 10.55 6.70
C HIS A 51 5.54 9.78 6.36
N PHE A 52 6.10 9.06 7.33
CA PHE A 52 7.27 8.21 7.10
C PHE A 52 7.02 7.19 5.98
N CYS A 53 5.91 6.46 6.07
CA CYS A 53 5.55 5.42 5.10
C CYS A 53 5.30 6.02 3.72
N THR A 54 4.58 7.14 3.65
CA THR A 54 4.31 7.88 2.41
C THR A 54 5.61 8.25 1.70
N GLN A 55 6.58 8.81 2.44
CA GLN A 55 7.86 9.22 1.87
C GLN A 55 8.72 8.03 1.43
N MET A 56 8.75 6.95 2.23
CA MET A 56 9.53 5.74 1.93
C MET A 56 9.02 5.08 0.65
N HIS A 57 7.71 4.82 0.56
CA HIS A 57 7.10 4.21 -0.63
C HIS A 57 7.13 5.14 -1.85
N SER A 58 7.08 6.48 -1.67
CA SER A 58 7.34 7.42 -2.76
C SER A 58 8.75 7.28 -3.33
N ASN A 59 9.75 6.96 -2.50
CA ASN A 59 11.11 6.72 -2.98
C ASN A 59 11.21 5.37 -3.71
N MET A 60 10.56 4.33 -3.19
CA MET A 60 10.51 3.02 -3.84
C MET A 60 9.80 3.07 -5.21
N ALA A 61 8.65 3.74 -5.29
CA ALA A 61 7.94 3.95 -6.55
C ALA A 61 8.82 4.65 -7.62
N ARG A 62 9.67 5.60 -7.22
CA ARG A 62 10.64 6.23 -8.14
C ARG A 62 11.70 5.24 -8.63
N LEU A 63 12.18 4.32 -7.78
CA LEU A 63 13.09 3.25 -8.19
C LEU A 63 12.43 2.30 -9.19
N HIS A 64 11.12 2.04 -9.02
CA HIS A 64 10.30 1.31 -9.99
C HIS A 64 9.90 2.12 -11.23
N LYS A 65 10.38 3.35 -11.37
CA LYS A 65 10.10 4.24 -12.52
C LYS A 65 8.60 4.54 -12.70
N VAL A 66 7.83 4.56 -11.62
CA VAL A 66 6.43 4.98 -11.64
C VAL A 66 6.35 6.41 -12.17
N ALA A 67 5.42 6.66 -13.09
CA ALA A 67 5.24 7.98 -13.70
C ALA A 67 4.93 9.05 -12.62
N ALA A 68 5.51 10.24 -12.78
CA ALA A 68 5.31 11.35 -11.84
C ALA A 68 3.83 11.70 -11.63
N ALA A 69 3.02 11.64 -12.70
CA ALA A 69 1.57 11.87 -12.60
C ALA A 69 0.86 10.85 -11.68
N LYS A 70 1.29 9.58 -11.68
CA LYS A 70 0.74 8.55 -10.79
C LYS A 70 1.22 8.71 -9.35
N LEU A 71 2.46 9.17 -9.15
CA LEU A 71 2.97 9.51 -7.81
C LEU A 71 2.15 10.62 -7.16
N GLU A 72 1.85 11.69 -7.91
CA GLU A 72 0.99 12.76 -7.38
C GLU A 72 -0.46 12.30 -7.26
N GLY A 73 -0.97 11.57 -8.26
CA GLY A 73 -2.31 11.00 -8.25
C GLY A 73 -2.56 10.05 -7.08
N ALA A 74 -1.53 9.36 -6.57
CA ALA A 74 -1.65 8.45 -5.43
C ALA A 74 -2.19 9.12 -4.16
N LYS A 75 -2.02 10.45 -3.99
CA LYS A 75 -2.60 11.19 -2.87
C LYS A 75 -4.12 11.35 -2.99
N GLU A 76 -4.61 11.51 -4.22
CA GLU A 76 -6.03 11.62 -4.55
C GLU A 76 -6.71 10.24 -4.65
N GLY A 77 -5.93 9.19 -4.94
CA GLY A 77 -6.40 7.82 -5.01
C GLY A 77 -7.32 7.55 -6.20
N SER A 78 -8.42 6.84 -5.97
CA SER A 78 -9.32 6.39 -7.05
C SER A 78 -10.02 7.54 -7.80
N ALA A 79 -10.04 8.74 -7.22
CA ALA A 79 -10.55 9.95 -7.84
C ALA A 79 -9.60 10.57 -8.88
N SER A 80 -8.32 10.19 -8.89
CA SER A 80 -7.33 10.79 -9.79
C SER A 80 -7.54 10.35 -11.24
N ALA A 81 -7.40 11.29 -12.17
CA ALA A 81 -7.40 11.01 -13.60
C ALA A 81 -6.11 10.33 -14.10
N ALA A 82 -5.08 10.18 -13.25
CA ALA A 82 -3.81 9.54 -13.60
C ALA A 82 -3.91 8.00 -13.73
N PHE A 83 -5.02 7.41 -13.28
CA PHE A 83 -5.24 5.97 -13.23
C PHE A 83 -6.34 5.53 -14.21
N ASP A 84 -6.16 4.36 -14.80
CA ASP A 84 -7.21 3.72 -15.60
C ASP A 84 -8.24 2.99 -14.70
N GLU A 85 -9.28 2.41 -15.28
CA GLU A 85 -10.35 1.76 -14.50
C GLU A 85 -9.89 0.51 -13.75
N LYS A 86 -8.89 -0.21 -14.28
CA LYS A 86 -8.27 -1.34 -13.59
C LYS A 86 -7.58 -0.86 -12.32
N GLU A 87 -6.74 0.17 -12.44
CA GLU A 87 -6.02 0.77 -11.32
C GLU A 87 -6.95 1.42 -10.30
N LYS A 88 -8.00 2.12 -10.76
CA LYS A 88 -9.00 2.70 -9.87
C LYS A 88 -9.78 1.66 -9.09
N ALA A 89 -10.05 0.48 -9.66
CA ALA A 89 -10.69 -0.61 -8.92
C ALA A 89 -9.83 -1.08 -7.73
N ALA A 90 -8.51 -1.21 -7.93
CA ALA A 90 -7.57 -1.52 -6.85
C ALA A 90 -7.40 -0.37 -5.84
N LEU A 91 -7.47 0.88 -6.28
CA LEU A 91 -7.43 2.04 -5.37
C LEU A 91 -8.70 2.15 -4.51
N ARG A 92 -9.88 1.86 -5.05
CA ARG A 92 -11.13 1.78 -4.26
C ARG A 92 -11.05 0.69 -3.20
N LEU A 93 -10.50 -0.48 -3.55
CA LEU A 93 -10.21 -1.55 -2.59
C LEU A 93 -9.29 -1.05 -1.45
N CYS A 94 -8.22 -0.36 -1.81
CA CYS A 94 -7.27 0.20 -0.85
C CYS A 94 -7.96 1.19 0.11
N GLU A 95 -8.78 2.10 -0.43
CA GLU A 95 -9.52 3.12 0.31
C GLU A 95 -10.53 2.50 1.29
N GLU A 96 -11.46 1.69 0.78
CA GLU A 96 -12.51 1.06 1.61
C GLU A 96 -11.93 0.17 2.71
N SER A 97 -10.91 -0.64 2.38
CA SER A 97 -10.24 -1.51 3.35
C SER A 97 -9.47 -0.71 4.42
N THR A 98 -8.83 0.39 4.03
CA THR A 98 -8.06 1.22 4.96
C THR A 98 -8.96 1.98 5.92
N GLU A 99 -10.02 2.62 5.43
CA GLU A 99 -10.91 3.47 6.24
C GLU A 99 -11.93 2.66 7.05
N GLY A 100 -12.42 1.55 6.49
CA GLY A 100 -13.58 0.83 7.03
C GLY A 100 -13.38 -0.67 7.27
N VAL A 101 -12.23 -1.27 6.88
CA VAL A 101 -11.93 -2.71 6.88
C VAL A 101 -12.83 -3.55 5.96
N LYS A 102 -14.11 -3.16 5.79
CA LYS A 102 -15.07 -3.78 4.90
C LYS A 102 -14.98 -3.16 3.51
N VAL A 103 -14.89 -4.03 2.52
CA VAL A 103 -14.92 -3.70 1.10
C VAL A 103 -16.31 -4.04 0.57
N SER A 104 -16.87 -3.16 -0.25
CA SER A 104 -18.20 -3.32 -0.83
C SER A 104 -18.20 -4.41 -1.92
N ASP A 105 -19.36 -5.04 -2.12
CA ASP A 105 -19.54 -6.02 -3.19
C ASP A 105 -19.28 -5.39 -4.57
N ALA A 106 -19.70 -4.13 -4.76
CA ALA A 106 -19.46 -3.39 -6.00
C ALA A 106 -17.96 -3.20 -6.28
N THR A 107 -17.15 -2.91 -5.25
CA THR A 107 -15.69 -2.82 -5.41
C THR A 107 -15.10 -4.19 -5.78
N PHE A 108 -15.55 -5.28 -5.15
CA PHE A 108 -15.14 -6.64 -5.52
C PHE A 108 -15.55 -7.05 -6.94
N GLU A 109 -16.77 -6.70 -7.37
CA GLU A 109 -17.22 -6.93 -8.75
C GLU A 109 -16.34 -6.17 -9.76
N GLY A 110 -16.02 -4.91 -9.46
CA GLY A 110 -15.11 -4.10 -10.29
C GLY A 110 -13.71 -4.70 -10.37
N LEU A 111 -13.18 -5.27 -9.28
CA LEU A 111 -11.90 -5.97 -9.31
C LEU A 111 -11.94 -7.21 -10.20
N ARG A 112 -12.99 -8.05 -10.10
CA ARG A 112 -13.13 -9.28 -10.90
C ARG A 112 -13.23 -9.02 -12.40
N ALA A 113 -13.64 -7.82 -12.80
CA ALA A 113 -13.62 -7.41 -14.20
C ALA A 113 -12.20 -7.21 -14.77
N HIS A 114 -11.18 -7.01 -13.91
CA HIS A 114 -9.84 -6.60 -14.31
C HIS A 114 -8.68 -7.45 -13.76
N TYR A 115 -8.91 -8.20 -12.70
CA TYR A 115 -7.90 -8.98 -11.97
C TYR A 115 -8.34 -10.43 -11.79
N SER A 116 -7.36 -11.34 -11.79
CA SER A 116 -7.57 -12.72 -11.35
C SER A 116 -7.84 -12.77 -9.85
N GLU A 117 -8.41 -13.86 -9.35
CA GLU A 117 -8.56 -14.07 -7.90
C GLU A 117 -7.20 -14.06 -7.17
N ALA A 118 -6.14 -14.56 -7.80
CA ALA A 118 -4.79 -14.50 -7.24
C ALA A 118 -4.26 -13.05 -7.13
N ALA A 119 -4.45 -12.24 -8.18
CA ALA A 119 -4.08 -10.84 -8.16
C ALA A 119 -4.90 -10.04 -7.13
N ILE A 120 -6.19 -10.36 -6.93
CA ILE A 120 -7.01 -9.74 -5.87
C ILE A 120 -6.43 -10.05 -4.48
N VAL A 121 -6.00 -11.28 -4.25
CA VAL A 121 -5.30 -11.66 -3.00
C VAL A 121 -3.98 -10.91 -2.84
N GLU A 122 -3.21 -10.73 -3.92
CA GLU A 122 -1.99 -9.89 -3.88
C GLU A 122 -2.31 -8.44 -3.47
N LEU A 123 -3.33 -7.82 -4.07
CA LEU A 123 -3.75 -6.46 -3.74
C LEU A 123 -4.15 -6.33 -2.26
N LEU A 124 -4.94 -7.28 -1.75
CA LEU A 124 -5.32 -7.34 -0.33
C LEU A 124 -4.11 -7.50 0.58
N GLY A 125 -3.14 -8.32 0.18
CA GLY A 125 -1.88 -8.52 0.90
C GLY A 125 -1.08 -7.22 1.04
N VAL A 126 -0.89 -6.50 -0.07
CA VAL A 126 -0.21 -5.19 -0.09
C VAL A 126 -0.93 -4.21 0.84
N VAL A 127 -2.23 -4.00 0.65
CA VAL A 127 -3.04 -3.07 1.44
C VAL A 127 -3.04 -3.43 2.93
N GLY A 128 -3.15 -4.72 3.27
CA GLY A 128 -3.13 -5.20 4.65
C GLY A 128 -1.78 -4.98 5.34
N VAL A 129 -0.68 -5.31 4.65
CA VAL A 129 0.68 -5.16 5.18
C VAL A 129 1.01 -3.69 5.43
N ILE A 130 0.71 -2.78 4.49
CA ILE A 130 0.98 -1.36 4.71
C ILE A 130 0.11 -0.77 5.81
N ASN A 131 -1.14 -1.21 5.94
CA ASN A 131 -2.02 -0.80 7.02
C ASN A 131 -1.48 -1.20 8.41
N MET A 132 -0.85 -2.37 8.50
CA MET A 132 -0.14 -2.80 9.71
C MET A 132 1.07 -1.91 10.00
N TRP A 133 1.90 -1.62 9.00
CA TRP A 133 3.04 -0.71 9.14
C TRP A 133 2.61 0.69 9.54
N ASN A 134 1.60 1.27 8.89
CA ASN A 134 1.08 2.59 9.22
C ASN A 134 0.67 2.66 10.70
N ARG A 135 -0.05 1.65 11.21
CA ARG A 135 -0.47 1.59 12.62
C ARG A 135 0.71 1.58 13.58
N LEU A 136 1.74 0.77 13.31
CA LEU A 136 2.94 0.69 14.15
C LEU A 136 3.72 2.01 14.12
N VAL A 137 3.97 2.55 12.93
CA VAL A 137 4.80 3.72 12.70
C VAL A 137 4.15 4.98 13.28
N VAL A 138 2.87 5.20 13.02
CA VAL A 138 2.11 6.32 13.58
C VAL A 138 2.03 6.22 15.10
N ALA A 139 1.76 5.04 15.66
CA ALA A 139 1.69 4.85 17.12
C ALA A 139 3.05 5.10 17.82
N LEU A 140 4.16 4.88 17.12
CA LEU A 140 5.51 5.23 17.59
C LEU A 140 5.85 6.72 17.45
N GLY A 141 5.00 7.51 16.79
CA GLY A 141 5.15 8.97 16.62
C GLY A 141 5.96 9.38 15.39
N PHE A 142 5.87 8.63 14.28
CA PHE A 142 6.54 8.91 13.01
C PHE A 142 5.59 9.17 11.85
#